data_AF-A0A431IQG1-F1
#
_entry.id   AF-A0A431IQG1-F1
#
_cell.length_a   1.000
_cell.length_b   1.000
_cell.length_c   1.000
_cell.angle_alpha   90.00
_cell.angle_beta   90.00
_cell.angle_gamma   90.00
#
_symmetry.space_group_name_H-M   'P 1'
#
loop_
_entity.id
_entity.type
_entity.pdbx_description
1 polymer ?
#
loop_
_entity_poly.entity_id
_entity_poly.type
_entity_poly.pdbx_seq_one_letter_code
_entity_poly.pdbx_strand_id
1 'polypeptide(L)'
;MTSLEFDVPDLDTPIALRRPGVAEFSAWLDSFLSGQAGDASHNLVTGCAVRPSAGELAEIFADGFGFLPGELAASLVEAAGLPGGPAGLGETYALVGLKDAEAQHAQVKVFQAILDAAPVDSLSDATNEEIQRTQRSLEALKSEIVPIELMTAARKATRRPFFCRMADGSWWACKAPGTAQASAYEDVMMVAVQGKGSRYEPLRALVLACVISPEPEVAKVKIEETPAIPYLLARALRGAGGEGKAVARVSS
;
A
#
# COMPACT_ATOMS: atom_id res chain seq x y z
N MET A 1 -4.29 -0.84 21.77
CA MET A 1 -3.49 -0.10 20.79
C MET A 1 -2.05 -0.55 20.94
N THR A 2 -1.44 -1.09 19.89
CA THR A 2 -0.05 -1.54 19.92
C THR A 2 0.86 -0.33 19.73
N SER A 3 1.64 0.03 20.76
CA SER A 3 2.69 1.05 20.66
C SER A 3 3.92 0.49 19.95
N LEU A 4 4.62 1.35 19.24
CA LEU A 4 5.98 1.11 18.74
C LEU A 4 6.94 1.58 19.83
N GLU A 5 7.84 0.69 20.25
CA GLU A 5 8.85 0.98 21.26
C GLU A 5 10.22 1.14 20.60
N PHE A 6 10.94 2.17 21.00
CA PHE A 6 12.24 2.56 20.47
C PHE A 6 13.22 2.71 21.64
N ASP A 7 14.21 1.84 21.67
CA ASP A 7 15.36 1.97 22.57
C ASP A 7 16.35 2.94 21.94
N VAL A 8 16.43 4.15 22.49
CA VAL A 8 17.36 5.18 22.04
C VAL A 8 18.56 5.17 22.99
N PRO A 9 19.78 4.96 22.47
CA PRO A 9 20.99 5.10 23.27
C PRO A 9 21.02 6.46 23.97
N ASP A 10 21.49 6.49 25.21
CA ASP A 10 21.61 7.70 26.04
C ASP A 10 20.28 8.31 26.53
N LEU A 11 19.13 7.66 26.31
CA LEU A 11 17.88 7.96 27.01
C LEU A 11 17.61 6.92 28.11
N ASP A 12 17.31 7.42 29.33
CA ASP A 12 17.00 6.58 30.49
C ASP A 12 15.68 5.80 30.32
N THR A 13 14.81 6.26 29.42
CA THR A 13 13.49 5.69 29.19
C THR A 13 13.24 5.51 27.70
N PRO A 14 12.79 4.32 27.25
CA PRO A 14 12.48 4.10 25.86
C PRO A 14 11.30 4.93 25.41
N ILE A 15 11.35 5.33 24.14
CA ILE A 15 10.29 6.09 23.50
C ILE A 15 9.22 5.11 23.01
N ALA A 16 8.00 5.29 23.47
CA ALA A 16 6.79 4.61 23.02
C ALA A 16 5.92 5.59 22.23
N LEU A 17 5.62 5.23 20.99
CA LEU A 17 4.76 6.00 20.09
C LEU A 17 3.56 5.14 19.69
N ARG A 18 2.36 5.74 19.62
CA ARG A 18 1.21 5.07 19.00
C ARG A 18 1.37 5.08 17.49
N ARG A 19 0.69 4.15 16.81
CA ARG A 19 0.57 4.22 15.35
C ARG A 19 -0.17 5.50 14.94
N PRO A 20 0.24 6.15 13.82
CA PRO A 20 -0.47 7.30 13.30
C PRO A 20 -1.83 6.88 12.73
N GLY A 21 -2.86 7.67 13.01
CA GLY A 21 -4.15 7.58 12.33
C GLY A 21 -4.18 8.44 11.07
N VAL A 22 -5.36 8.52 10.45
CA VAL A 22 -5.58 9.33 9.24
C VAL A 22 -5.24 10.80 9.45
N ALA A 23 -5.62 11.39 10.58
CA ALA A 23 -5.35 12.80 10.86
C ALA A 23 -3.85 13.12 10.91
N GLU A 24 -3.06 12.30 11.64
CA GLU A 24 -1.62 12.50 11.75
C GLU A 24 -0.91 12.26 10.41
N PHE A 25 -1.27 11.19 9.70
CA PHE A 25 -0.69 10.88 8.40
C PHE A 25 -1.02 11.94 7.35
N SER A 26 -2.27 12.43 7.32
CA SER A 26 -2.72 13.50 6.43
C SER A 26 -1.91 14.78 6.67
N ALA A 27 -1.80 15.21 7.93
CA ALA A 27 -1.05 16.42 8.28
C ALA A 27 0.44 16.27 7.92
N TRP A 28 1.03 15.11 8.23
CA TRP A 28 2.41 14.80 7.86
C TRP A 28 2.61 14.86 6.33
N LEU A 29 1.74 14.21 5.56
CA LEU A 29 1.85 14.15 4.10
C LEU A 29 1.78 15.55 3.48
N ASP A 30 0.85 16.38 3.97
CA ASP A 30 0.65 17.75 3.48
C ASP A 30 1.87 18.63 3.75
N SER A 31 2.40 18.61 4.98
CA SER A 31 3.63 19.35 5.34
C SER A 31 4.86 18.82 4.63
N PHE A 32 5.03 17.49 4.55
CA PHE A 32 6.19 16.85 3.92
C PHE A 32 6.27 17.19 2.44
N LEU A 33 5.16 17.05 1.70
CA LEU A 33 5.09 17.39 0.28
C LEU A 33 5.19 18.89 0.01
N SER A 34 5.03 19.74 1.03
CA SER A 34 5.24 21.19 0.93
C SER A 34 6.68 21.63 1.23
N GLY A 35 7.60 20.67 1.41
CA GLY A 35 9.02 20.94 1.67
C GLY A 35 9.36 21.19 3.14
N GLN A 36 8.41 20.98 4.06
CA GLN A 36 8.61 21.14 5.51
C GLN A 36 8.90 19.80 6.18
N ALA A 37 9.84 19.01 5.64
CA ALA A 37 10.09 17.65 6.09
C ALA A 37 10.51 17.55 7.57
N GLY A 38 11.29 18.51 8.07
CA GLY A 38 11.71 18.59 9.48
C GLY A 38 10.50 18.79 10.40
N ASP A 39 9.72 19.84 10.16
CA ASP A 39 8.50 20.14 10.94
C ASP A 39 7.47 19.01 10.85
N ALA A 40 7.29 18.42 9.66
CA ALA A 40 6.39 17.29 9.45
C ALA A 40 6.77 16.10 10.33
N SER A 41 8.07 15.78 10.39
CA SER A 41 8.60 14.67 11.19
C SER A 41 8.45 14.95 12.69
N HIS A 42 8.80 16.17 13.13
CA HIS A 42 8.62 16.59 14.52
C HIS A 42 7.14 16.50 14.95
N ASN A 43 6.24 17.09 14.18
CA ASN A 43 4.80 17.13 14.49
C ASN A 43 4.17 15.74 14.48
N LEU A 44 4.60 14.86 13.57
CA LEU A 44 4.12 13.48 13.52
C LEU A 44 4.51 12.72 14.80
N VAL A 45 5.77 12.82 15.21
CA VAL A 45 6.29 12.10 16.37
C VAL A 45 5.65 12.61 17.66
N THR A 46 5.58 13.93 17.86
CA THR A 46 4.92 14.51 19.05
C THR A 46 3.42 14.23 19.07
N GLY A 47 2.75 14.26 17.91
CA GLY A 47 1.34 13.87 17.78
C GLY A 47 1.08 12.40 18.12
N CYS A 48 2.08 11.53 17.94
CA CYS A 48 2.02 10.10 18.24
C CYS A 48 2.63 9.74 19.61
N ALA A 49 3.02 10.71 20.43
CA ALA A 49 3.67 10.47 21.71
C ALA A 49 2.76 9.69 22.68
N VAL A 50 3.29 8.61 23.26
CA VAL A 50 2.69 7.91 24.41
C VAL A 50 3.57 8.11 25.63
N ARG A 51 4.87 7.86 25.49
CA ARG A 51 5.88 8.12 26.52
C ARG A 51 7.25 8.30 25.84
N PRO A 52 8.06 9.29 26.19
CA PRO A 52 7.70 10.47 26.95
C PRO A 52 6.50 11.21 26.33
N SER A 53 5.88 12.10 27.08
CA SER A 53 4.80 12.95 26.58
C SER A 53 5.28 13.85 25.42
N ALA A 54 4.34 14.44 24.69
CA ALA A 54 4.68 15.32 23.56
C ALA A 54 5.61 16.49 23.94
N GLY A 55 5.44 17.05 25.14
CA GLY A 55 6.28 18.14 25.63
C GLY A 55 7.70 17.67 25.97
N GLU A 56 7.83 16.55 26.68
CA GLU A 56 9.12 15.94 27.03
C GLU A 56 9.89 15.51 25.77
N LEU A 57 9.20 14.96 24.77
CA LEU A 57 9.83 14.64 23.48
C LEU A 57 10.35 15.89 22.77
N ALA A 58 9.60 17.00 22.80
CA ALA A 58 10.05 18.25 22.20
C ALA A 58 11.32 18.80 22.88
N GLU A 59 11.42 18.67 24.21
CA GLU A 59 12.63 19.00 24.97
C GLU A 59 13.81 18.09 24.59
N ILE A 60 13.61 16.77 24.53
CA ILE A 60 14.62 15.80 24.09
C ILE A 60 15.17 16.17 22.70
N PHE A 61 14.29 16.54 21.76
CA PHE A 61 14.71 16.92 20.41
C PHE A 61 15.53 18.22 20.38
N ALA A 62 15.25 19.16 21.30
CA ALA A 62 16.03 20.39 21.44
C ALA A 62 17.40 20.15 22.10
N ASP A 63 17.47 19.20 23.05
CA ASP A 63 18.65 18.89 23.87
C ASP A 63 19.65 17.93 23.20
N GLY A 64 19.84 18.09 21.89
CA GLY A 64 20.91 17.41 21.14
C GLY A 64 20.47 16.21 20.30
N PHE A 65 19.20 15.78 20.38
CA PHE A 65 18.63 14.72 19.55
C PHE A 65 17.87 15.24 18.32
N GLY A 66 18.30 16.36 17.73
CA GLY A 66 17.59 17.01 16.62
C GLY A 66 17.43 16.17 15.33
N PHE A 67 18.16 15.06 15.20
CA PHE A 67 18.03 14.09 14.10
C PHE A 67 16.93 13.03 14.36
N LEU A 68 16.66 12.73 15.63
CA LEU A 68 15.81 11.64 16.08
C LEU A 68 14.36 11.71 15.56
N PRO A 69 13.72 12.90 15.43
CA PRO A 69 12.38 12.99 14.85
C PRO A 69 12.28 12.40 13.44
N GLY A 70 13.32 12.55 12.61
CA GLY A 70 13.34 12.01 11.26
C GLY A 70 13.33 10.48 11.23
N GLU A 71 14.12 9.86 12.11
CA GLU A 71 14.21 8.40 12.23
C GLU A 71 12.91 7.80 12.78
N LEU A 72 12.38 8.38 13.86
CA LEU A 72 11.11 7.94 14.46
C LEU A 72 9.93 8.14 13.50
N ALA A 73 9.90 9.26 12.78
CA ALA A 73 8.89 9.52 11.75
C ALA A 73 8.96 8.49 10.62
N ALA A 74 10.15 8.05 10.21
CA ALA A 74 10.29 7.02 9.18
C ALA A 74 9.58 5.72 9.59
N SER A 75 9.80 5.26 10.82
CA SER A 75 9.13 4.08 11.36
C SER A 75 7.61 4.27 11.55
N LEU A 76 7.16 5.46 11.96
CA LEU A 76 5.73 5.76 12.06
C LEU A 76 5.03 5.76 10.71
N VAL A 77 5.65 6.37 9.69
CA VAL A 77 5.13 6.43 8.32
C VAL A 77 5.10 5.03 7.71
N GLU A 78 6.10 4.20 7.99
CA GLU A 78 6.09 2.80 7.61
C GLU A 78 4.95 2.03 8.31
N ALA A 79 4.74 2.25 9.60
CA ALA A 79 3.62 1.67 10.34
C ALA A 79 2.25 2.18 9.87
N ALA A 80 2.18 3.34 9.20
CA ALA A 80 0.99 3.85 8.51
C ALA A 80 0.72 3.13 7.18
N GLY A 81 1.64 2.27 6.73
CA GLY A 81 1.54 1.46 5.53
C GLY A 81 2.31 1.99 4.31
N LEU A 82 3.18 2.99 4.47
CA LEU A 82 4.02 3.48 3.37
C LEU A 82 5.38 2.74 3.39
N PRO A 83 5.65 1.84 2.43
CA PRO A 83 6.82 0.97 2.49
C PRO A 83 8.12 1.78 2.44
N GLY A 84 9.05 1.51 3.38
CA GLY A 84 10.30 2.26 3.48
C GLY A 84 10.14 3.69 3.99
N GLY A 85 9.02 4.00 4.66
CA GLY A 85 8.76 5.31 5.24
C GLY A 85 8.65 6.41 4.17
N PRO A 86 9.16 7.63 4.43
CA PRO A 86 9.12 8.74 3.48
C PRO A 86 9.75 8.44 2.11
N ALA A 87 10.74 7.54 2.04
CA ALA A 87 11.34 7.13 0.76
C ALA A 87 10.33 6.41 -0.15
N GLY A 88 9.29 5.80 0.43
CA GLY A 88 8.18 5.14 -0.26
C GLY A 88 7.22 6.08 -0.97
N LEU A 89 7.38 7.41 -0.90
CA LEU A 89 6.46 8.35 -1.57
C LEU A 89 6.45 8.21 -3.10
N GLY A 90 7.50 7.61 -3.69
CA GLY A 90 7.54 7.26 -5.11
C GLY A 90 6.73 6.02 -5.48
N GLU A 91 6.38 5.18 -4.50
CA GLU A 91 5.78 3.88 -4.70
C GLU A 91 4.28 3.94 -5.00
N THR A 92 3.76 2.85 -5.56
CA THR A 92 2.34 2.64 -5.87
C THR A 92 2.01 1.16 -5.78
N TYR A 93 0.74 0.82 -5.53
CA TYR A 93 0.30 -0.57 -5.67
C TYR A 93 0.44 -1.06 -7.11
N ALA A 94 0.91 -2.30 -7.26
CA ALA A 94 0.86 -2.99 -8.54
C ALA A 94 -0.60 -3.34 -8.87
N LEU A 95 -1.00 -3.04 -10.11
CA LEU A 95 -2.34 -3.35 -10.62
C LEU A 95 -2.26 -4.51 -11.61
N VAL A 96 -3.08 -5.52 -11.38
CA VAL A 96 -3.29 -6.65 -12.28
C VAL A 96 -4.59 -6.43 -13.04
N GLY A 97 -4.53 -6.43 -14.37
CA GLY A 97 -5.72 -6.36 -15.21
C GLY A 97 -6.48 -7.69 -15.24
N LEU A 98 -7.78 -7.63 -15.54
CA LEU A 98 -8.62 -8.84 -15.64
C LEU A 98 -8.05 -9.92 -16.58
N LYS A 99 -7.53 -9.51 -17.74
CA LYS A 99 -6.95 -10.42 -18.72
C LYS A 99 -5.70 -11.12 -18.18
N ASP A 100 -4.86 -10.39 -17.46
CA ASP A 100 -3.62 -10.94 -16.90
C ASP A 100 -3.94 -11.90 -15.75
N ALA A 101 -4.91 -11.56 -14.89
CA ALA A 101 -5.42 -12.46 -13.87
C ALA A 101 -6.02 -13.75 -14.47
N GLU A 102 -6.77 -13.67 -15.57
CA GLU A 102 -7.24 -14.86 -16.31
C GLU A 102 -6.09 -15.70 -16.86
N ALA A 103 -5.06 -15.05 -17.41
CA ALA A 103 -3.88 -15.73 -17.94
C ALA A 103 -3.10 -16.47 -16.84
N GLN A 104 -2.97 -15.88 -15.64
CA GLN A 104 -2.39 -16.55 -14.47
C GLN A 104 -3.17 -17.82 -14.11
N HIS A 105 -4.51 -17.77 -14.13
CA HIS A 105 -5.35 -18.94 -13.85
C HIS A 105 -5.22 -20.03 -14.92
N ALA A 106 -5.12 -19.64 -16.19
CA ALA A 106 -4.85 -20.57 -17.27
C ALA A 106 -3.46 -21.24 -17.10
N GLN A 107 -2.45 -20.47 -16.72
CA GLN A 107 -1.10 -20.97 -16.48
C GLN A 107 -1.03 -21.94 -15.29
N VAL A 108 -1.74 -21.65 -14.18
CA VAL A 108 -1.88 -22.59 -13.06
C VAL A 108 -2.45 -23.93 -13.52
N LYS A 109 -3.49 -23.93 -14.38
CA LYS A 109 -4.06 -25.16 -14.93
C LYS A 109 -3.08 -25.93 -15.80
N VAL A 110 -2.27 -25.23 -16.60
CA VAL A 110 -1.23 -25.85 -17.44
C VAL A 110 -0.16 -26.51 -16.57
N PHE A 111 0.37 -25.80 -15.57
CA PHE A 111 1.36 -26.36 -14.66
C PHE A 111 0.80 -27.55 -13.87
N GLN A 112 -0.45 -27.46 -13.39
CA GLN A 112 -1.10 -28.59 -12.72
C GLN A 112 -1.23 -29.81 -13.66
N ALA A 113 -1.66 -29.60 -14.91
CA ALA A 113 -1.78 -30.68 -15.89
C ALA A 113 -0.41 -31.33 -16.23
N ILE A 114 0.67 -30.54 -16.28
CA ILE A 114 2.04 -31.06 -16.46
C ILE A 114 2.43 -31.95 -15.28
N LEU A 115 2.14 -31.52 -14.05
CA LEU A 115 2.45 -32.29 -12.85
C LEU A 115 1.60 -33.56 -12.74
N ASP A 116 0.33 -33.50 -13.10
CA ASP A 116 -0.58 -34.65 -13.07
C ASP A 116 -0.25 -35.69 -14.16
N ALA A 117 0.34 -35.25 -15.28
CA ALA A 117 0.78 -36.12 -16.37
C ALA A 117 2.19 -36.69 -16.17
N ALA A 118 2.92 -36.26 -15.13
CA ALA A 118 4.26 -36.75 -14.85
C ALA A 118 4.21 -38.22 -14.38
N PRO A 119 4.87 -39.15 -15.08
CA PRO A 119 4.84 -40.56 -14.69
C PRO A 119 5.56 -40.76 -13.35
N VAL A 120 4.90 -41.49 -12.44
CA VAL A 120 5.38 -41.73 -11.05
C VAL A 120 6.57 -42.70 -11.03
N ASP A 121 6.76 -43.50 -12.08
CA ASP A 121 7.76 -44.55 -12.11
C ASP A 121 8.82 -44.31 -13.21
N SER A 122 10.09 -44.23 -12.79
CA SER A 122 11.32 -44.16 -13.60
C SER A 122 11.57 -42.85 -14.37
N LEU A 123 11.62 -41.74 -13.64
CA LEU A 123 12.07 -40.47 -14.18
C LEU A 123 13.60 -40.35 -14.16
N SER A 124 14.17 -39.90 -15.28
CA SER A 124 15.57 -39.45 -15.32
C SER A 124 15.78 -38.26 -14.37
N ASP A 125 17.01 -38.06 -13.89
CA ASP A 125 17.35 -36.93 -13.00
C ASP A 125 16.91 -35.58 -13.59
N ALA A 126 17.09 -35.41 -14.91
CA ALA A 126 16.67 -34.20 -15.63
C ALA A 126 15.15 -33.96 -15.57
N THR A 127 14.34 -35.02 -15.64
CA THR A 127 12.87 -34.90 -15.57
C THR A 127 12.40 -34.60 -14.14
N ASN A 128 13.07 -35.16 -13.13
CA ASN A 128 12.79 -34.85 -11.73
C ASN A 128 13.09 -33.37 -11.41
N GLU A 129 14.20 -32.83 -11.90
CA GLU A 129 14.54 -31.42 -11.73
C GLU A 129 13.51 -30.48 -12.37
N GLU A 130 13.01 -30.82 -13.56
CA GLU A 130 11.98 -30.05 -14.26
C GLU A 130 10.63 -30.07 -13.53
N ILE A 131 10.24 -31.22 -12.96
CA ILE A 131 9.04 -31.34 -12.11
C ILE A 131 9.18 -30.48 -10.86
N GLN A 132 10.31 -30.53 -10.15
CA GLN A 132 10.55 -29.71 -8.97
C GLN A 132 10.56 -28.21 -9.31
N ARG A 133 11.10 -27.83 -10.47
CA ARG A 133 11.02 -26.44 -10.96
C ARG A 133 9.57 -26.04 -11.21
N THR A 134 8.79 -26.89 -11.86
CA THR A 134 7.38 -26.64 -12.15
C THR A 134 6.54 -26.55 -10.88
N GLN A 135 6.79 -27.40 -9.89
CA GLN A 135 6.15 -27.34 -8.56
C GLN A 135 6.43 -25.99 -7.87
N ARG A 136 7.69 -25.57 -7.81
CA ARG A 136 8.06 -24.26 -7.23
C ARG A 136 7.40 -23.10 -7.96
N SER A 137 7.39 -23.12 -9.29
CA SER A 137 6.71 -22.10 -10.10
C SER A 137 5.20 -22.07 -9.85
N LEU A 138 4.58 -23.24 -9.69
CA LEU A 138 3.15 -23.35 -9.39
C LEU A 138 2.82 -22.82 -7.98
N GLU A 139 3.62 -23.15 -6.98
CA GLU A 139 3.44 -22.65 -5.61
C GLU A 139 3.62 -21.13 -5.54
N ALA A 140 4.65 -20.60 -6.20
CA ALA A 140 4.87 -19.16 -6.30
C ALA A 140 3.66 -18.48 -6.96
N LEU A 141 3.20 -19.00 -8.10
CA LEU A 141 2.06 -18.44 -8.84
C LEU A 141 0.75 -18.52 -8.04
N LYS A 142 0.47 -19.65 -7.35
CA LYS A 142 -0.71 -19.80 -6.48
C LYS A 142 -0.69 -18.79 -5.33
N SER A 143 0.49 -18.42 -4.83
CA SER A 143 0.58 -17.44 -3.76
C SER A 143 0.25 -16.01 -4.22
N GLU A 144 0.40 -15.71 -5.51
CA GLU A 144 0.23 -14.38 -6.13
C GLU A 144 -1.02 -14.23 -7.00
N ILE A 145 -1.85 -15.27 -7.09
CA ILE A 145 -3.00 -15.23 -7.99
C ILE A 145 -4.20 -14.50 -7.38
N VAL A 146 -4.90 -13.72 -8.21
CA VAL A 146 -6.16 -13.09 -7.83
C VAL A 146 -7.23 -14.16 -7.59
N PRO A 147 -7.99 -14.13 -6.48
CA PRO A 147 -9.07 -15.09 -6.23
C PRO A 147 -10.15 -15.07 -7.31
N ILE A 148 -10.63 -16.25 -7.74
CA ILE A 148 -11.65 -16.40 -8.81
C ILE A 148 -12.96 -15.72 -8.41
N GLU A 149 -13.33 -15.85 -7.13
CA GLU A 149 -14.54 -15.27 -6.55
C GLU A 149 -14.50 -13.74 -6.64
N LEU A 150 -13.34 -13.15 -6.33
CA LEU A 150 -13.09 -11.72 -6.43
C LEU A 150 -13.17 -11.25 -7.89
N MET A 151 -12.54 -11.98 -8.83
CA MET A 151 -12.62 -11.68 -10.26
C MET A 151 -14.06 -11.71 -10.76
N THR A 152 -14.83 -12.72 -10.33
CA THR A 152 -16.23 -12.90 -10.71
C THR A 152 -17.11 -11.79 -10.16
N ALA A 153 -16.91 -11.39 -8.91
CA ALA A 153 -17.62 -10.26 -8.30
C ALA A 153 -17.28 -8.94 -9.02
N ALA A 154 -16.00 -8.69 -9.30
CA ALA A 154 -15.55 -7.46 -9.94
C ALA A 154 -16.10 -7.28 -11.38
N ARG A 155 -16.24 -8.37 -12.14
CA ARG A 155 -16.87 -8.35 -13.48
C ARG A 155 -18.31 -7.88 -13.49
N LYS A 156 -19.05 -8.13 -12.41
CA LYS A 156 -20.44 -7.66 -12.28
C LYS A 156 -20.51 -6.15 -12.11
N ALA A 157 -19.47 -5.55 -11.53
CA ALA A 157 -19.42 -4.11 -11.26
C ALA A 157 -18.82 -3.29 -12.41
N THR A 158 -17.87 -3.85 -13.17
CA THR A 158 -17.23 -3.14 -14.29
C THR A 158 -16.70 -4.10 -15.35
N ARG A 159 -16.63 -3.61 -16.60
CA ARG A 159 -16.02 -4.35 -17.73
C ARG A 159 -14.50 -4.45 -17.65
N ARG A 160 -13.84 -3.54 -16.94
CA ARG A 160 -12.37 -3.44 -16.84
C ARG A 160 -11.95 -3.27 -15.38
N PRO A 161 -12.07 -4.32 -14.55
CA PRO A 161 -11.59 -4.26 -13.18
C PRO A 161 -10.06 -4.39 -13.13
N PHE A 162 -9.48 -3.79 -12.10
CA PHE A 162 -8.10 -3.96 -11.70
C PHE A 162 -8.06 -4.62 -10.33
N PHE A 163 -7.02 -5.39 -10.08
CA PHE A 163 -6.80 -6.05 -8.80
C PHE A 163 -5.46 -5.60 -8.23
N CYS A 164 -5.40 -5.35 -6.93
CA CYS A 164 -4.16 -5.03 -6.24
C CYS A 164 -4.05 -5.85 -4.98
N ARG A 165 -2.83 -6.32 -4.72
CA ARG A 165 -2.49 -6.97 -3.47
C ARG A 165 -2.05 -5.92 -2.47
N MET A 166 -2.71 -5.91 -1.33
CA MET A 166 -2.42 -5.02 -0.22
C MET A 166 -1.24 -5.55 0.60
N ALA A 167 -0.65 -4.70 1.45
CA ALA A 167 0.47 -5.07 2.30
C ALA A 167 0.13 -6.18 3.32
N ASP A 168 -1.14 -6.26 3.74
CA ASP A 168 -1.66 -7.34 4.60
C ASP A 168 -1.88 -8.67 3.85
N GLY A 169 -1.54 -8.73 2.55
CA GLY A 169 -1.73 -9.88 1.68
C GLY A 169 -3.14 -10.00 1.10
N SER A 170 -4.10 -9.18 1.53
CA SER A 170 -5.47 -9.20 1.01
C SER A 170 -5.56 -8.63 -0.41
N TRP A 171 -6.55 -9.08 -1.17
CA TRP A 171 -6.81 -8.59 -2.52
C TRP A 171 -7.94 -7.58 -2.54
N TRP A 172 -7.70 -6.47 -3.21
CA TRP A 172 -8.72 -5.47 -3.51
C TRP A 172 -9.02 -5.48 -5.01
N ALA A 173 -10.28 -5.26 -5.36
CA ALA A 173 -10.74 -5.03 -6.71
C ALA A 173 -11.20 -3.58 -6.85
N CYS A 174 -10.75 -2.92 -7.90
CA CYS A 174 -11.02 -1.52 -8.20
C CYS A 174 -11.45 -1.34 -9.66
N LYS A 175 -12.06 -0.20 -9.96
CA LYS A 175 -12.26 0.31 -11.34
C LYS A 175 -11.40 1.56 -11.54
N ALA A 176 -11.13 1.89 -12.81
CA ALA A 176 -10.61 3.21 -13.15
C ALA A 176 -11.58 4.31 -12.69
N PRO A 177 -11.06 5.50 -12.32
CA PRO A 177 -11.92 6.64 -12.03
C PRO A 177 -12.72 7.04 -13.28
N GLY A 178 -14.01 7.31 -13.09
CA GLY A 178 -14.83 7.91 -14.15
C GLY A 178 -14.48 9.38 -14.33
N THR A 179 -14.90 9.98 -15.45
CA THR A 179 -14.62 11.39 -15.78
C THR A 179 -15.02 12.36 -14.67
N ALA A 180 -16.19 12.15 -14.05
CA ALA A 180 -16.65 13.00 -12.96
C ALA A 180 -15.75 12.90 -11.71
N GLN A 181 -15.34 11.69 -11.34
CA GLN A 181 -14.45 11.46 -10.19
C GLN A 181 -13.05 12.01 -10.46
N ALA A 182 -12.53 11.85 -11.67
CA ALA A 182 -11.24 12.40 -12.07
C ALA A 182 -11.24 13.93 -12.02
N SER A 183 -12.27 14.58 -12.60
CA SER A 183 -12.42 16.04 -12.56
C SER A 183 -12.51 16.56 -11.13
N ALA A 184 -13.37 15.96 -10.30
CA ALA A 184 -13.52 16.39 -8.91
C ALA A 184 -12.22 16.23 -8.10
N TYR A 185 -11.46 15.16 -8.36
CA TYR A 185 -10.13 14.98 -7.77
C TYR A 185 -9.16 16.09 -8.20
N GLU A 186 -9.10 16.41 -9.50
CA GLU A 186 -8.20 17.44 -10.04
C GLU A 186 -8.52 18.83 -9.47
N ASP A 187 -9.79 19.20 -9.43
CA ASP A 187 -10.25 20.48 -8.91
C ASP A 187 -9.81 20.70 -7.46
N VAL A 188 -10.02 19.70 -6.59
CA VAL A 188 -9.63 19.79 -5.17
C VAL A 188 -8.11 19.75 -5.01
N MET A 189 -7.41 18.93 -5.79
CA MET A 189 -5.95 18.83 -5.71
C MET A 189 -5.24 20.09 -6.17
N MET A 190 -5.73 20.78 -7.18
CA MET A 190 -5.16 22.07 -7.61
C MET A 190 -5.16 23.09 -6.46
N VAL A 191 -6.24 23.12 -5.67
CA VAL A 191 -6.35 23.99 -4.50
C VAL A 191 -5.40 23.54 -3.39
N ALA A 192 -5.32 22.24 -3.12
CA ALA A 192 -4.41 21.66 -2.11
C ALA A 192 -2.92 21.89 -2.45
N VAL A 193 -2.53 21.83 -3.72
CA VAL A 193 -1.14 22.11 -4.16
C VAL A 193 -0.76 23.57 -3.93
N GLN A 194 -1.72 24.50 -3.97
CA GLN A 194 -1.51 25.91 -3.62
C GLN A 194 -1.42 26.17 -2.10
N GLY A 195 -1.32 25.11 -1.28
CA GLY A 195 -1.26 25.19 0.17
C GLY A 195 -2.63 25.47 0.82
N LYS A 196 -3.72 25.29 0.08
CA LYS A 196 -5.09 25.51 0.57
C LYS A 196 -5.81 24.17 0.69
N GLY A 197 -5.86 23.62 1.91
CA GLY A 197 -6.53 22.35 2.18
C GLY A 197 -5.62 21.13 2.03
N SER A 198 -6.20 19.95 2.30
CA SER A 198 -5.44 18.70 2.36
C SER A 198 -5.30 18.03 0.99
N ARG A 199 -4.11 17.48 0.71
CA ARG A 199 -3.85 16.61 -0.45
C ARG A 199 -4.31 15.18 -0.20
N TYR A 200 -4.57 14.80 1.06
CA TYR A 200 -4.97 13.44 1.43
C TYR A 200 -6.45 13.16 1.12
N GLU A 201 -7.35 14.04 1.55
CA GLU A 201 -8.79 13.86 1.38
C GLU A 201 -9.24 13.60 -0.06
N PRO A 202 -8.78 14.34 -1.09
CA PRO A 202 -9.12 14.00 -2.48
C PRO A 202 -8.60 12.62 -2.91
N LEU A 203 -7.45 12.16 -2.41
CA LEU A 203 -6.95 10.80 -2.69
C LEU A 203 -7.86 9.74 -2.06
N ARG A 204 -8.27 9.95 -0.80
CA ARG A 204 -9.20 9.07 -0.07
C ARG A 204 -10.56 9.00 -0.76
N ALA A 205 -11.12 10.15 -1.14
CA ALA A 205 -12.38 10.21 -1.88
C ALA A 205 -12.29 9.47 -3.23
N LEU A 206 -11.21 9.67 -3.99
CA LEU A 206 -10.99 8.99 -5.27
C LEU A 206 -10.94 7.47 -5.09
N VAL A 207 -10.19 6.99 -4.09
CA VAL A 207 -10.06 5.55 -3.83
C VAL A 207 -11.39 4.94 -3.44
N LEU A 208 -12.12 5.54 -2.50
CA LEU A 208 -13.43 5.04 -2.08
C LEU A 208 -14.46 5.02 -3.22
N ALA A 209 -14.37 5.93 -4.19
CA ALA A 209 -15.23 5.91 -5.37
C ALA A 209 -14.85 4.81 -6.40
N CYS A 210 -13.62 4.32 -6.36
CA CYS A 210 -13.06 3.36 -7.28
C CYS A 210 -13.02 1.92 -6.75
N VAL A 211 -13.07 1.72 -5.43
CA VAL A 211 -13.10 0.39 -4.82
C VAL A 211 -14.41 -0.33 -5.16
N ILE A 212 -14.28 -1.59 -5.55
CA ILE A 212 -15.40 -2.53 -5.79
C ILE A 212 -15.47 -3.56 -4.66
N SER A 213 -14.30 -4.09 -4.27
CA SER A 213 -14.13 -5.02 -3.16
C SER A 213 -12.82 -4.71 -2.45
N PRO A 214 -12.78 -4.69 -1.11
CA PRO A 214 -13.88 -4.97 -0.21
C PRO A 214 -14.99 -3.91 -0.29
N GLU A 215 -16.12 -4.13 0.37
CA GLU A 215 -17.22 -3.17 0.39
C GLU A 215 -16.74 -1.79 0.90
N PRO A 216 -17.35 -0.67 0.45
CA PRO A 216 -16.86 0.67 0.79
C PRO A 216 -16.69 0.92 2.29
N GLU A 217 -17.57 0.40 3.14
CA GLU A 217 -17.45 0.57 4.60
C GLU A 217 -16.25 -0.20 5.18
N VAL A 218 -15.97 -1.40 4.66
CA VAL A 218 -14.79 -2.18 5.04
C VAL A 218 -13.51 -1.50 4.53
N ALA A 219 -13.57 -0.94 3.32
CA ALA A 219 -12.45 -0.17 2.76
C ALA A 219 -12.14 1.07 3.61
N LYS A 220 -13.15 1.79 4.11
CA LYS A 220 -12.95 2.91 5.05
C LYS A 220 -12.24 2.46 6.31
N VAL A 221 -12.70 1.38 6.96
CA VAL A 221 -12.05 0.85 8.16
C VAL A 221 -10.59 0.50 7.89
N LYS A 222 -10.29 -0.19 6.78
CA LYS A 222 -8.90 -0.50 6.41
C LYS A 222 -8.06 0.75 6.14
N ILE A 223 -8.64 1.81 5.59
CA ILE A 223 -7.95 3.10 5.41
C ILE A 223 -7.65 3.75 6.77
N GLU A 224 -8.55 3.66 7.74
CA GLU A 224 -8.29 4.14 9.10
C GLU A 224 -7.16 3.35 9.78
N GLU A 225 -7.09 2.04 9.55
CA GLU A 225 -6.03 1.16 10.06
C GLU A 225 -4.70 1.34 9.34
N THR A 226 -4.73 1.65 8.04
CA THR A 226 -3.56 1.81 7.17
C THR A 226 -3.71 3.10 6.33
N PRO A 227 -3.41 4.27 6.93
CA PRO A 227 -3.63 5.57 6.30
C PRO A 227 -2.92 5.78 4.97
N ALA A 228 -1.83 5.05 4.67
CA ALA A 228 -1.12 5.19 3.41
C ALA A 228 -1.88 4.63 2.18
N ILE A 229 -2.91 3.81 2.38
CA ILE A 229 -3.65 3.16 1.28
C ILE A 229 -4.12 4.16 0.22
N PRO A 230 -4.80 5.28 0.57
CA PRO A 230 -5.26 6.23 -0.43
C PRO A 230 -4.15 6.85 -1.26
N TYR A 231 -3.01 7.13 -0.64
CA TYR A 231 -1.86 7.71 -1.33
C TYR A 231 -1.32 6.75 -2.41
N LEU A 232 -1.06 5.51 -2.03
CA LEU A 232 -0.48 4.49 -2.92
C LEU A 232 -1.46 4.06 -4.02
N LEU A 233 -2.73 3.85 -3.66
CA LEU A 233 -3.74 3.31 -4.58
C LEU A 233 -4.26 4.37 -5.55
N ALA A 234 -4.50 5.60 -5.10
CA ALA A 234 -4.96 6.67 -5.99
C ALA A 234 -3.96 6.93 -7.12
N ARG A 235 -2.65 6.93 -6.81
CA ARG A 235 -1.58 7.08 -7.81
C ARG A 235 -1.62 5.95 -8.85
N ALA A 236 -1.76 4.71 -8.40
CA ALA A 236 -1.88 3.54 -9.28
C ALA A 236 -3.10 3.64 -10.21
N LEU A 237 -4.26 4.00 -9.65
CA LEU A 237 -5.53 4.11 -10.39
C LEU A 237 -5.51 5.24 -11.42
N ARG A 238 -4.87 6.37 -11.11
CA ARG A 238 -4.70 7.47 -12.09
C ARG A 238 -3.80 7.05 -13.25
N GLY A 239 -2.72 6.32 -12.97
CA GLY A 239 -1.85 5.77 -14.01
C GLY A 239 -2.61 4.85 -14.97
N ALA A 240 -3.49 3.99 -14.44
CA ALA A 240 -4.32 3.11 -15.24
C ALA A 240 -5.44 3.81 -16.03
N GLY A 241 -5.86 5.00 -15.61
CA GLY A 241 -6.90 5.80 -16.26
C GLY A 241 -6.41 6.70 -17.41
N GLY A 242 -5.16 7.17 -17.33
CA GLY A 242 -4.58 8.13 -18.29
C GLY A 242 -3.93 7.50 -19.52
N GLU A 243 -3.32 6.32 -19.38
CA GLU A 243 -2.67 5.60 -20.46
C GLU A 243 -2.91 4.11 -20.24
N GLY A 244 -3.41 3.38 -21.24
CA GLY A 244 -3.85 1.98 -21.12
C GLY A 244 -2.76 0.94 -20.78
N LYS A 245 -1.70 1.30 -20.06
CA LYS A 245 -0.68 0.39 -19.52
C LYS A 245 -0.80 0.38 -17.99
N ALA A 246 -1.57 -0.57 -17.48
CA ALA A 246 -1.38 -0.99 -16.09
C ALA A 246 0.11 -1.35 -15.91
N VAL A 247 0.78 -0.67 -14.98
CA VAL A 247 2.19 -0.94 -14.69
C VAL A 247 2.24 -2.29 -13.99
N ALA A 248 2.42 -3.35 -14.78
CA ALA A 248 2.86 -4.64 -14.32
C ALA A 248 4.30 -4.46 -13.82
N ARG A 249 4.48 -4.15 -12.53
CA ARG A 249 5.72 -4.54 -11.88
C ARG A 249 5.67 -6.05 -11.75
N VAL A 250 6.27 -6.72 -12.73
CA VAL A 250 6.70 -8.10 -12.58
C VAL A 250 7.83 -8.05 -11.56
N SER A 251 7.61 -8.60 -10.38
CA SER A 251 8.67 -8.95 -9.44
C SER A 251 9.64 -9.86 -10.18
N SER A 252 10.83 -9.34 -10.49
CA SER A 252 11.98 -10.11 -10.95
C SER A 252 12.65 -10.82 -9.78
#